data_AF-A0A942GD89-F1
#
_entry.id   AF-A0A942GD89-F1
#
_cell.length_a   1.000
_cell.length_b   1.000
_cell.length_c   1.000
_cell.angle_alpha   90.00
_cell.angle_beta   90.00
_cell.angle_gamma   90.00
#
_symmetry.space_group_name_H-M   'P 1'
#
loop_
_entity.id
_entity.type
_entity.pdbx_description
1 polymer ?
#
loop_
_entity_poly.entity_id
_entity_poly.type
_entity_poly.pdbx_seq_one_letter_code
_entity_poly.pdbx_strand_id
1 'polypeptide(L)'
;MTLPLRWHDDVPGDLAAVRAHFGVDAYEQARQLVASLPGAPLLGDWLDRHDATGDLSTCRKVVFGPDELDRDGVNLGPSLRLVYRLLPSNHDAQQVEILAIARRRDLEAYVLAAERLT
;
A
#
# COMPACT_ATOMS: atom_id res chain seq x y z
N MET A 1 -11.34 4.74 18.70
CA MET A 1 -9.94 4.59 19.16
C MET A 1 -9.08 4.69 17.91
N THR A 2 -8.06 5.56 17.89
CA THR A 2 -7.14 5.71 16.76
C THR A 2 -5.82 5.03 17.08
N LEU A 3 -5.34 4.15 16.20
CA LEU A 3 -4.06 3.48 16.37
C LEU A 3 -2.90 4.44 16.03
N PRO A 4 -1.77 4.40 16.75
CA PRO A 4 -0.54 5.04 16.30
C PRO A 4 -0.18 4.63 14.87
N LEU A 5 0.32 5.59 14.10
CA LEU A 5 0.83 5.38 12.74
C LEU A 5 2.36 5.41 12.77
N ARG A 6 2.99 4.45 12.12
CA ARG A 6 4.38 4.55 11.67
C ARG A 6 4.46 4.22 10.19
N TRP A 7 5.56 4.61 9.55
CA TRP A 7 5.86 4.25 8.18
C TRP A 7 7.33 3.88 8.07
N HIS A 8 7.64 3.02 7.09
CA HIS A 8 9.01 2.76 6.70
C HIS A 8 9.70 4.05 6.20
N ASP A 9 11.01 4.17 6.41
CA ASP A 9 11.78 5.40 6.12
C ASP A 9 11.73 5.83 4.64
N ASP A 10 11.45 4.88 3.74
CA ASP A 10 11.34 5.13 2.30
C ASP A 10 9.94 5.56 1.82
N VAL A 11 8.90 5.48 2.66
CA VAL A 11 7.53 5.87 2.28
C VAL A 11 7.41 7.34 1.84
N PRO A 12 8.15 8.30 2.40
CA PRO A 12 8.22 9.65 1.82
C PRO A 12 8.70 9.68 0.36
N GLY A 13 9.65 8.81 0.00
CA GLY A 13 10.14 8.65 -1.37
C GLY A 13 9.07 8.06 -2.30
N ASP A 14 8.35 7.05 -1.82
CA ASP A 14 7.19 6.47 -2.51
C ASP A 14 6.12 7.53 -2.84
N LEU A 15 5.76 8.38 -1.87
CA LEU A 15 4.81 9.47 -2.07
C LEU A 15 5.31 10.51 -3.09
N ALA A 16 6.60 10.82 -3.08
CA ALA A 16 7.20 11.69 -4.08
C ALA A 16 7.13 11.08 -5.49
N ALA A 17 7.37 9.77 -5.61
CA ALA A 17 7.22 9.05 -6.88
C ALA A 17 5.76 9.03 -7.36
N VAL A 18 4.80 8.80 -6.47
CA VAL A 18 3.37 8.90 -6.80
C VAL A 18 3.04 10.28 -7.37
N ARG A 19 3.47 11.36 -6.70
CA ARG A 19 3.23 12.72 -7.17
C ARG A 19 3.86 12.98 -8.54
N ALA A 20 5.09 12.51 -8.75
CA ALA A 20 5.82 12.73 -10.00
C ALA A 20 5.21 11.98 -11.19
N HIS A 21 4.71 10.76 -10.97
CA HIS A 21 4.22 9.89 -12.06
C HIS A 21 2.71 9.92 -12.26
N PHE A 22 1.93 10.17 -11.20
CA PHE A 22 0.46 10.11 -11.22
C PHE A 22 -0.20 11.46 -10.92
N GLY A 23 0.59 12.50 -10.63
CA GLY A 23 0.10 13.86 -10.40
C GLY A 23 -0.37 14.11 -8.97
N VAL A 24 -0.84 15.34 -8.75
CA VAL A 24 -1.20 15.85 -7.42
C VAL A 24 -2.42 15.13 -6.83
N ASP A 25 -3.42 14.80 -7.66
CA ASP A 25 -4.65 14.16 -7.17
C ASP A 25 -4.38 12.77 -6.59
N ALA A 26 -3.56 11.96 -7.26
CA ALA A 26 -3.16 10.64 -6.76
C ALA A 26 -2.30 10.74 -5.49
N TYR A 27 -1.44 11.76 -5.40
CA TYR A 27 -0.66 12.05 -4.20
C TYR A 27 -1.55 12.44 -3.01
N GLU A 28 -2.53 13.32 -3.20
CA GLU A 28 -3.47 13.69 -2.15
C GLU A 28 -4.35 12.49 -1.74
N GLN A 29 -4.78 11.67 -2.69
CA GLN A 29 -5.49 10.42 -2.38
C GLN A 29 -4.62 9.48 -1.53
N ALA A 30 -3.34 9.30 -1.86
CA ALA A 30 -2.42 8.50 -1.07
C ALA A 30 -2.26 9.04 0.36
N ARG A 31 -2.10 10.35 0.52
CA ARG A 31 -2.01 11.00 1.84
C ARG A 31 -3.28 10.82 2.67
N GLN A 32 -4.44 10.99 2.06
CA GLN A 32 -5.72 10.79 2.73
C GLN A 32 -5.88 9.34 3.20
N LEU A 33 -5.49 8.37 2.37
CA LEU A 33 -5.48 6.96 2.76
C LEU A 33 -4.56 6.72 3.95
N VAL A 34 -3.31 7.16 3.90
CA VAL A 34 -2.35 7.05 5.01
C VAL A 34 -2.92 7.65 6.30
N ALA A 35 -3.52 8.84 6.22
CA ALA A 35 -4.11 9.52 7.38
C ALA A 35 -5.35 8.80 7.94
N SER A 36 -6.10 8.09 7.10
CA SER A 36 -7.34 7.39 7.51
C SER A 36 -7.09 6.06 8.22
N LEU A 37 -5.99 5.36 7.91
CA LEU A 37 -5.72 4.00 8.39
C LEU A 37 -5.72 3.86 9.92
N PRO A 38 -5.18 4.80 10.71
CA PRO A 38 -5.34 4.80 12.16
C PRO A 38 -6.77 4.64 12.68
N GLY A 39 -7.76 5.20 11.98
CA GLY A 39 -9.19 5.13 12.33
C GLY A 39 -9.94 4.01 11.63
N ALA A 40 -9.37 3.45 10.55
CA ALA A 40 -9.93 2.34 9.78
C ALA A 40 -8.86 1.27 9.50
N PRO A 41 -8.29 0.62 10.54
CA PRO A 41 -7.12 -0.25 10.40
C PRO A 41 -7.39 -1.55 9.64
N LEU A 42 -8.66 -1.90 9.41
CA LEU A 42 -9.04 -3.09 8.63
C LEU A 42 -9.35 -2.76 7.16
N LEU A 43 -9.11 -1.54 6.70
CA LEU A 43 -9.34 -1.13 5.31
C LEU A 43 -8.53 -1.98 4.32
N GLY A 44 -9.13 -2.31 3.18
CA GLY A 44 -8.47 -3.07 2.13
C GLY A 44 -8.41 -4.57 2.38
N ASP A 45 -7.73 -5.28 1.48
CA ASP A 45 -7.73 -6.74 1.42
C ASP A 45 -6.50 -7.34 2.08
N TRP A 46 -6.65 -8.55 2.60
CA TRP A 46 -5.52 -9.35 3.04
C TRP A 46 -4.59 -9.69 1.87
N LEU A 47 -3.30 -9.80 2.20
CA LEU A 47 -2.31 -10.39 1.33
C LEU A 47 -1.99 -11.80 1.81
N ASP A 48 -1.51 -12.62 0.88
CA ASP A 48 -1.08 -13.99 1.12
C ASP A 48 0.38 -14.16 0.69
N ARG A 49 0.90 -15.36 0.92
CA ARG A 49 2.18 -15.77 0.33
C ARG A 49 2.06 -15.86 -1.20
N HIS A 50 3.08 -15.39 -1.90
CA HIS A 50 3.17 -15.47 -3.36
C HIS A 50 4.62 -15.71 -3.80
N ASP A 51 4.83 -16.59 -4.77
CA ASP A 51 6.17 -17.05 -5.19
C ASP A 51 7.10 -15.90 -5.61
N ALA A 52 6.54 -14.87 -6.27
CA ALA A 52 7.32 -13.73 -6.77
C ALA A 52 7.63 -12.65 -5.72
N THR A 53 6.90 -12.59 -4.60
CA THR A 53 6.98 -11.47 -3.64
C THR A 53 7.23 -11.94 -2.21
N GLY A 54 7.38 -13.25 -1.98
CA GLY A 54 7.58 -13.82 -0.66
C GLY A 54 6.30 -13.83 0.19
N ASP A 55 6.49 -13.76 1.51
CA ASP A 55 5.40 -13.90 2.48
C ASP A 55 4.90 -12.52 2.95
N LEU A 56 3.74 -12.11 2.44
CA LEU A 56 3.04 -10.89 2.84
C LEU A 56 1.79 -11.21 3.67
N SER A 57 1.68 -12.41 4.25
CA SER A 57 0.47 -12.86 4.97
C SER A 57 0.12 -12.01 6.20
N THR A 58 1.06 -11.22 6.72
CA THR A 58 0.79 -10.26 7.79
C THR A 58 0.26 -8.91 7.30
N CYS A 59 0.26 -8.68 5.99
CA CYS A 59 0.01 -7.39 5.38
C CYS A 59 -1.39 -7.28 4.77
N ARG A 60 -1.77 -6.03 4.50
CA ARG A 60 -3.01 -5.63 3.83
C ARG A 60 -2.67 -4.70 2.67
N LYS A 61 -3.51 -4.71 1.63
CA LYS A 61 -3.42 -3.80 0.48
C LYS A 61 -4.64 -2.91 0.37
N VAL A 62 -4.44 -1.63 0.07
CA VAL A 62 -5.49 -0.72 -0.39
C VAL A 62 -5.22 -0.38 -1.85
N VAL A 63 -6.24 -0.49 -2.69
CA VAL A 63 -6.18 -0.14 -4.13
C VAL A 63 -6.69 1.28 -4.32
N PHE A 64 -5.98 2.11 -5.10
CA PHE A 64 -6.36 3.49 -5.36
C PHE A 64 -5.69 4.05 -6.63
N GLY A 65 -5.93 5.32 -6.95
CA GLY A 65 -5.42 5.97 -8.14
C GLY A 65 -6.27 5.74 -9.39
N PRO A 66 -5.87 6.29 -10.54
CA PRO A 66 -6.57 6.09 -11.81
C PRO A 66 -6.50 4.62 -12.24
N ASP A 67 -7.51 4.19 -12.99
CA ASP A 67 -7.51 2.86 -13.60
C ASP A 67 -6.39 2.72 -14.63
N GLU A 68 -5.78 1.54 -14.66
CA GLU A 68 -4.73 1.15 -15.58
C GLU A 68 -5.29 0.26 -16.69
N LEU A 69 -4.92 0.55 -17.94
CA LEU A 69 -5.22 -0.32 -19.08
C LEU A 69 -4.01 -1.18 -19.44
N ASP A 70 -4.24 -2.42 -19.84
CA ASP A 70 -3.21 -3.26 -20.46
C ASP A 70 -2.97 -2.88 -21.94
N ARG A 71 -2.11 -3.65 -22.62
CA ARG A 71 -1.74 -3.40 -24.02
C ARG A 71 -2.90 -3.61 -25.00
N ASP A 72 -3.90 -4.39 -24.60
CA ASP A 72 -5.08 -4.72 -25.38
C ASP A 72 -6.27 -3.82 -25.02
N GLY A 73 -6.07 -2.85 -24.12
CA GLY A 73 -7.08 -1.90 -23.67
C GLY A 73 -8.00 -2.43 -22.56
N VAL A 74 -7.68 -3.57 -21.94
CA VAL A 74 -8.46 -4.13 -20.82
C VAL A 74 -8.16 -3.35 -19.55
N ASN A 75 -9.21 -2.96 -18.83
CA ASN A 75 -9.08 -2.28 -17.55
C ASN A 75 -8.64 -3.27 -16.45
N LEU A 76 -7.45 -3.03 -15.88
CA LEU A 76 -6.85 -3.78 -14.80
C LEU A 76 -7.24 -3.27 -13.40
N GLY A 77 -8.05 -2.21 -13.35
CA GLY A 77 -8.45 -1.48 -12.16
C GLY A 77 -7.40 -0.46 -11.72
N PRO A 78 -7.50 0.04 -10.47
CA PRO A 78 -6.66 1.14 -10.01
C PRO A 78 -5.16 0.80 -10.09
N SER A 79 -4.37 1.79 -10.49
CA SER A 79 -2.93 1.65 -10.79
C SER A 79 -2.03 1.60 -9.55
N LEU A 80 -2.50 2.06 -8.38
CA LEU A 80 -1.67 2.22 -7.19
C LEU A 80 -2.09 1.27 -6.06
N ARG A 81 -1.11 0.86 -5.26
CA ARG A 81 -1.28 0.02 -4.08
C ARG A 81 -0.58 0.66 -2.90
N LEU A 82 -1.28 0.77 -1.78
CA LEU A 82 -0.69 1.02 -0.47
C LEU A 82 -0.65 -0.32 0.25
N VAL A 83 0.54 -0.73 0.70
CA VAL A 83 0.74 -1.94 1.51
C VAL A 83 1.11 -1.55 2.93
N TYR A 84 0.43 -2.13 3.90
CA TYR A 84 0.64 -1.88 5.32
C TYR A 84 0.43 -3.14 6.14
N ARG A 85 0.83 -3.13 7.42
CA ARG A 85 0.48 -4.18 8.37
C ARG A 85 0.01 -3.60 9.70
N LEU A 86 -0.66 -4.45 10.47
CA LEU A 86 -1.06 -4.17 11.84
C LEU A 86 -0.11 -4.89 12.80
N LEU A 87 0.31 -4.20 13.85
CA LEU A 87 1.25 -4.71 14.83
C LEU A 87 0.62 -4.82 16.22
N PRO A 88 0.99 -5.85 17.01
CA PRO A 88 1.82 -6.99 16.61
C PRO A 88 1.15 -7.95 15.62
N SER A 89 -0.18 -7.89 15.47
CA SER A 89 -0.91 -8.71 14.51
C SER A 89 -2.19 -8.02 14.04
N ASN A 90 -2.82 -8.58 13.01
CA ASN A 90 -4.15 -8.15 12.55
C ASN A 90 -5.29 -8.45 13.53
N HIS A 91 -5.07 -9.30 14.54
CA HIS A 91 -6.10 -9.69 15.52
C HIS A 91 -6.00 -8.88 16.82
N ASP A 92 -4.78 -8.47 17.17
CA ASP A 92 -4.47 -7.60 18.30
C ASP A 92 -3.74 -6.37 17.77
N ALA A 93 -4.47 -5.54 17.02
CA ALA A 93 -3.90 -4.38 16.36
C ALA A 93 -3.73 -3.22 17.34
N GLN A 94 -2.47 -2.86 17.60
CA GLN A 94 -2.08 -1.76 18.48
C GLN A 94 -1.39 -0.62 17.71
N GLN A 95 -0.90 -0.88 16.50
CA GLN A 95 -0.23 0.11 15.63
C GLN A 95 -0.44 -0.23 14.15
N VAL A 96 -0.50 0.81 13.31
CA VAL A 96 -0.45 0.70 11.84
C VAL A 96 0.98 1.00 11.39
N GLU A 97 1.53 0.13 10.55
CA GLU A 97 2.80 0.37 9.84
C GLU A 97 2.60 0.39 8.34
N ILE A 98 2.87 1.52 7.70
CA ILE A 98 2.90 1.64 6.23
C ILE A 98 4.24 1.13 5.72
N LEU A 99 4.21 0.18 4.79
CA LEU A 99 5.40 -0.44 4.23
C LEU A 99 5.74 0.14 2.86
N ALA A 100 4.77 0.27 1.96
CA ALA A 100 5.01 0.73 0.60
C ALA A 100 3.79 1.42 -0.04
N ILE A 101 4.06 2.37 -0.94
CA ILE A 101 3.06 2.98 -1.83
C ILE A 101 3.62 3.03 -3.25
N ALA A 102 3.17 2.14 -4.13
CA ALA A 102 3.70 2.08 -5.49
C ALA A 102 2.69 1.53 -6.49
N ARG A 103 3.13 1.28 -7.73
CA ARG A 103 2.26 0.77 -8.79
C ARG A 103 1.88 -0.68 -8.55
N ARG A 104 0.76 -1.06 -9.15
CA ARG A 104 0.32 -2.46 -9.30
C ARG A 104 1.22 -3.19 -10.31
N ARG A 105 1.58 -2.52 -11.40
CA ARG A 105 2.36 -3.11 -12.49
C ARG A 105 3.66 -3.72 -11.98
N ASP A 106 4.00 -4.87 -12.54
CA ASP A 106 5.22 -5.62 -12.20
C ASP A 106 5.33 -5.99 -10.71
N LEU A 107 4.21 -5.99 -9.99
CA LEU A 107 4.13 -6.26 -8.55
C LEU A 107 4.95 -5.29 -7.69
N GLU A 108 5.28 -4.10 -8.19
CA GLU A 108 6.21 -3.15 -7.57
C GLU A 108 5.90 -2.88 -6.09
N ALA A 109 4.65 -2.56 -5.75
CA ALA A 109 4.26 -2.30 -4.36
C ALA A 109 4.44 -3.51 -3.43
N TYR A 110 4.32 -4.72 -3.94
CA TYR A 110 4.47 -5.95 -3.16
C TYR A 110 5.93 -6.31 -2.95
N VAL A 111 6.76 -6.13 -4.00
CA VAL A 111 8.21 -6.33 -3.91
C VAL A 111 8.81 -5.36 -2.88
N LEU A 112 8.49 -4.07 -2.99
CA LEU A 112 8.95 -3.06 -2.02
C LEU A 112 8.49 -3.38 -0.60
N ALA A 113 7.24 -3.82 -0.42
CA ALA A 113 6.75 -4.19 0.90
C ALA A 113 7.51 -5.39 1.49
N ALA A 114 7.79 -6.41 0.67
CA ALA A 114 8.52 -7.60 1.10
C ALA A 114 9.96 -7.27 1.52
N GLU A 115 10.65 -6.43 0.75
CA GLU A 115 12.00 -5.95 1.07
C GLU A 115 12.07 -5.15 2.37
N ARG A 116 10.97 -4.50 2.76
CA ARG A 116 10.88 -3.64 3.96
C ARG A 116 10.33 -4.35 5.20
N LEU A 117 10.00 -5.64 5.07
CA LEU A 117 9.58 -6.48 6.20
C LEU A 117 10.74 -7.13 6.95
N THR A 118 11.92 -7.19 6.33
CA THR A 118 13.17 -7.75 6.89
C THR A 118 13.85 -6.76 7.83
#